data_AF-A0A2G4G1E7-F1
#
_entry.id   AF-A0A2G4G1E7-F1
#
_cell.length_a   1.000
_cell.length_b   1.000
_cell.length_c   1.000
_cell.angle_alpha   90.00
_cell.angle_beta   90.00
_cell.angle_gamma   90.00
#
_symmetry.space_group_name_H-M   'P 1'
#
loop_
_entity.id
_entity.type
_entity.pdbx_description
1 polymer ?
#
loop_
_entity_poly.entity_id
_entity_poly.type
_entity_poly.pdbx_seq_one_letter_code
_entity_poly.pdbx_strand_id
1 'polypeptide(L)'
;MTTSTAAAGTKTPLIPPSTHRYAEVIHRLEAGGSMLPDTPENLQQIIGIYKAYAVPMDFYWRDLLYIAEQVFLNPLPAFKYFISKEYLDLPNSYAGDQSKLRIWRGGEKAHPELLEFMAKGETRAMPKLLHHLWHDRVNMEFAEACMQAMLWHQGMGGRFNDYLASDAYKANADSAIKAYFRGNPLMLGLYKLFPDMVLEQVKQLSYYSNLGLFW
;
A
#
# COMPACT_ATOMS: atom_id res chain seq x y z
N MET A 1 -39.80 -21.58 -29.77
CA MET A 1 -38.72 -22.60 -29.81
C MET A 1 -37.85 -22.36 -28.60
N THR A 2 -38.07 -23.13 -27.54
CA THR A 2 -37.29 -23.10 -26.30
C THR A 2 -36.03 -23.93 -26.51
N THR A 3 -34.88 -23.28 -26.63
CA THR A 3 -33.57 -23.92 -26.67
C THR A 3 -33.26 -24.47 -25.28
N SER A 4 -33.36 -25.80 -25.15
CA SER A 4 -32.92 -26.58 -24.00
C SER A 4 -31.39 -26.51 -23.91
N THR A 5 -30.87 -25.86 -22.87
CA THR A 5 -29.45 -25.86 -22.54
C THR A 5 -29.09 -27.27 -22.02
N ALA A 6 -28.28 -28.00 -22.78
CA ALA A 6 -27.84 -29.34 -22.41
C ALA A 6 -27.12 -29.33 -21.05
N ALA A 7 -27.57 -30.18 -20.14
CA ALA A 7 -26.93 -30.40 -18.84
C ALA A 7 -25.50 -30.91 -19.06
N ALA A 8 -24.52 -30.16 -18.53
CA ALA A 8 -23.12 -30.58 -18.50
C ALA A 8 -23.01 -31.91 -17.73
N GLY A 9 -22.40 -32.92 -18.36
CA GLY A 9 -22.28 -34.26 -17.80
C GLY A 9 -21.63 -34.27 -16.42
N THR A 10 -22.32 -34.86 -15.44
CA THR A 10 -21.81 -35.14 -14.10
C THR A 10 -20.63 -36.10 -14.21
N LYS A 11 -19.41 -35.56 -14.17
CA LYS A 11 -18.19 -36.35 -13.99
C LYS A 11 -18.22 -36.97 -12.59
N THR A 12 -17.90 -38.26 -12.49
CA THR A 12 -17.71 -38.93 -11.20
C THR A 12 -16.62 -38.20 -10.40
N PRO A 13 -16.87 -37.84 -9.12
CA PRO A 13 -15.86 -37.19 -8.29
C PRO A 13 -14.61 -38.05 -8.16
N LEU A 14 -13.43 -37.46 -8.39
CA LEU A 14 -12.14 -38.13 -8.28
C LEU A 14 -11.76 -38.44 -6.82
N ILE A 15 -12.37 -37.74 -5.87
CA ILE A 15 -12.06 -37.75 -4.44
C ILE A 15 -13.38 -37.92 -3.67
N PRO A 16 -13.43 -38.72 -2.59
CA PRO A 16 -14.63 -38.81 -1.76
C PRO A 16 -15.02 -37.43 -1.18
N PRO A 17 -16.32 -37.18 -0.94
CA PRO A 17 -16.77 -35.93 -0.35
C PRO A 17 -16.09 -35.64 0.99
N SER A 18 -15.45 -34.47 1.10
CA SER A 18 -14.99 -33.92 2.38
C SER A 18 -16.09 -33.97 3.46
N THR A 19 -15.72 -34.45 4.65
CA THR A 19 -16.58 -34.46 5.85
C THR A 19 -16.43 -33.18 6.68
N HIS A 20 -15.62 -32.22 6.21
CA HIS A 20 -15.35 -30.98 6.90
C HIS A 20 -16.59 -30.08 6.96
N ARG A 21 -16.73 -29.25 8.00
CA ARG A 21 -17.85 -28.30 8.13
C ARG A 21 -17.96 -27.27 6.98
N TYR A 22 -16.91 -27.14 6.19
CA TYR A 22 -16.85 -26.27 4.99
C TYR A 22 -16.72 -27.08 3.69
N ALA A 23 -17.26 -28.31 3.67
CA ALA A 23 -17.17 -29.21 2.52
C ALA A 23 -17.57 -28.54 1.21
N GLU A 24 -18.60 -27.70 1.20
CA GLU A 24 -19.05 -26.98 0.00
C GLU A 24 -17.95 -26.06 -0.58
N VAL A 25 -17.27 -25.29 0.28
CA VAL A 25 -16.16 -24.41 -0.13
C VAL A 25 -14.99 -25.24 -0.60
N ILE A 26 -14.66 -26.32 0.12
CA ILE A 26 -13.55 -27.23 -0.24
C ILE A 26 -13.79 -27.84 -1.61
N HIS A 27 -14.98 -28.42 -1.84
CA HIS A 27 -15.31 -29.02 -3.14
C HIS A 27 -15.25 -27.98 -4.27
N ARG A 28 -15.71 -26.75 -4.00
CA ARG A 28 -15.64 -25.66 -4.99
C ARG A 28 -14.19 -25.33 -5.36
N LEU A 29 -13.30 -25.22 -4.37
CA LEU A 29 -11.87 -24.97 -4.60
C LEU A 29 -11.17 -26.15 -5.29
N GLU A 30 -11.46 -27.39 -4.87
CA GLU A 30 -10.94 -28.62 -5.48
C GLU A 30 -11.36 -28.76 -6.94
N ALA A 31 -12.55 -28.24 -7.29
CA ALA A 31 -13.04 -28.17 -8.66
C ALA A 31 -12.47 -27.00 -9.48
N GLY A 32 -11.53 -26.22 -8.92
CA GLY A 32 -10.93 -25.04 -9.58
C GLY A 32 -11.79 -23.77 -9.53
N GLY A 33 -12.85 -23.77 -8.72
CA GLY A 33 -13.66 -22.57 -8.45
C GLY A 33 -13.01 -21.63 -7.44
N SER A 34 -13.79 -20.68 -6.94
CA SER A 34 -13.29 -19.64 -6.02
C SER A 34 -13.83 -19.82 -4.59
N MET A 35 -13.32 -19.03 -3.64
CA MET A 35 -13.86 -18.99 -2.27
C MET A 35 -15.34 -18.59 -2.24
N LEU A 36 -15.77 -17.72 -3.16
CA LEU A 36 -17.15 -17.22 -3.26
C LEU A 36 -17.89 -17.87 -4.44
N PRO A 37 -19.23 -17.87 -4.44
CA PRO A 37 -19.99 -18.29 -5.62
C PRO A 37 -19.72 -17.36 -6.80
N ASP A 38 -19.54 -17.93 -7.98
CA ASP A 38 -19.33 -17.16 -9.22
C ASP A 38 -20.69 -16.74 -9.80
N THR A 39 -21.18 -15.58 -9.37
CA THR A 39 -22.42 -14.96 -9.90
C THR A 39 -22.12 -13.60 -10.52
N PRO A 40 -22.91 -13.16 -11.52
CA PRO A 40 -22.75 -11.83 -12.12
C PRO A 40 -22.77 -10.68 -11.10
N GLU A 41 -23.62 -10.79 -10.08
CA GLU A 41 -23.75 -9.77 -9.03
C GLU A 41 -22.48 -9.71 -8.16
N ASN A 42 -21.92 -10.86 -7.77
CA ASN A 42 -20.68 -10.90 -7.00
C ASN A 42 -19.52 -10.31 -7.80
N LEU A 43 -19.40 -10.67 -9.08
CA LEU A 43 -18.36 -10.13 -9.96
C LEU A 43 -18.47 -8.60 -10.08
N GLN A 44 -19.67 -8.08 -10.31
CA GLN A 44 -19.89 -6.64 -10.41
C GLN A 44 -19.46 -5.90 -9.13
N GLN A 45 -19.85 -6.41 -7.96
CA GLN A 45 -19.50 -5.80 -6.68
C GLN A 45 -17.99 -5.84 -6.42
N ILE A 46 -17.34 -6.97 -6.67
CA ILE A 46 -15.89 -7.14 -6.48
C ILE A 46 -15.11 -6.18 -7.36
N ILE A 47 -15.43 -6.10 -8.66
CA ILE A 47 -14.76 -5.18 -9.58
C ILE A 47 -15.01 -3.71 -9.20
N GLY A 48 -16.22 -3.39 -8.74
CA GLY A 48 -16.54 -2.06 -8.22
C GLY A 48 -15.67 -1.67 -7.03
N ILE A 49 -15.50 -2.58 -6.06
CA ILE A 49 -14.64 -2.37 -4.90
C ILE A 49 -13.18 -2.22 -5.32
N TYR A 50 -12.67 -3.06 -6.22
CA TYR A 50 -11.30 -2.93 -6.73
C TYR A 50 -11.06 -1.58 -7.38
N LYS A 51 -11.98 -1.09 -8.22
CA LYS A 51 -11.85 0.22 -8.84
C LYS A 51 -11.89 1.36 -7.82
N ALA A 52 -12.83 1.31 -6.88
CA ALA A 52 -12.98 2.34 -5.86
C ALA A 52 -11.75 2.39 -4.93
N TYR A 53 -11.16 1.24 -4.60
CA TYR A 53 -10.02 1.14 -3.70
C TYR A 53 -8.68 1.44 -4.38
N ALA A 54 -8.55 1.19 -5.68
CA ALA A 54 -7.34 1.50 -6.45
C ALA A 54 -6.98 3.00 -6.45
N VAL A 55 -7.98 3.88 -6.40
CA VAL A 55 -7.76 5.35 -6.43
C VAL A 55 -7.10 5.87 -5.15
N PRO A 56 -7.64 5.64 -3.92
CA PRO A 56 -6.95 6.04 -2.70
C PRO A 56 -5.64 5.25 -2.49
N MET A 57 -5.58 3.98 -2.89
CA MET A 57 -4.33 3.21 -2.84
C MET A 57 -3.22 3.82 -3.70
N ASP A 58 -3.56 4.39 -4.87
CA ASP A 58 -2.63 5.14 -5.70
C ASP A 58 -2.06 6.38 -4.99
N PHE A 59 -2.83 7.01 -4.10
CA PHE A 59 -2.30 8.07 -3.25
C PHE A 59 -1.43 7.49 -2.13
N TYR A 60 -1.88 6.40 -1.49
CA TYR A 60 -1.20 5.79 -0.36
C TYR A 60 0.22 5.38 -0.67
N TRP A 61 0.46 4.67 -1.78
CA TRP A 61 1.81 4.19 -2.10
C TRP A 61 2.77 5.36 -2.34
N ARG A 62 2.30 6.42 -3.04
CA ARG A 62 3.09 7.62 -3.32
C ARG A 62 3.47 8.37 -2.06
N ASP A 63 2.49 8.57 -1.17
CA ASP A 63 2.70 9.35 0.05
C ASP A 63 3.50 8.55 1.10
N LEU A 64 3.34 7.22 1.17
CA LEU A 64 4.20 6.36 1.99
C LEU A 64 5.68 6.45 1.56
N LEU A 65 5.96 6.43 0.25
CA LEU A 65 7.32 6.64 -0.27
C LEU A 65 7.82 8.06 0.04
N TYR A 66 6.97 9.07 -0.16
CA TYR A 66 7.31 10.46 0.17
C TYR A 66 7.66 10.64 1.66
N ILE A 67 6.89 10.03 2.56
CA ILE A 67 7.16 10.08 3.99
C ILE A 67 8.50 9.40 4.31
N ALA A 68 8.74 8.22 3.74
CA ALA A 68 9.98 7.48 3.96
C ALA A 68 11.22 8.24 3.48
N GLU A 69 11.13 8.90 2.31
CA GLU A 69 12.29 9.43 1.60
C GLU A 69 12.50 10.94 1.80
N GLN A 70 11.43 11.74 1.93
CA GLN A 70 11.49 13.20 1.98
C GLN A 70 11.17 13.77 3.37
N VAL A 71 10.23 13.16 4.09
CA VAL A 71 9.92 13.58 5.48
C VAL A 71 10.93 13.00 6.48
N PHE A 72 11.67 11.95 6.07
CA PHE A 72 12.75 11.25 6.79
C PHE A 72 13.24 11.92 8.09
N LEU A 73 12.95 11.32 9.25
CA LEU A 73 13.39 11.77 10.57
C LEU A 73 13.08 13.24 10.94
N ASN A 74 12.19 13.91 10.22
CA ASN A 74 11.71 15.24 10.61
C ASN A 74 11.08 15.16 12.01
N PRO A 75 11.62 15.89 13.02
CA PRO A 75 11.13 15.79 14.39
C PRO A 75 9.70 16.32 14.56
N LEU A 76 9.23 17.19 13.66
CA LEU A 76 7.89 17.78 13.67
C LEU A 76 7.25 17.67 12.27
N PRO A 77 6.77 16.48 11.89
CA PRO A 77 6.28 16.20 10.54
C PRO A 77 4.83 16.69 10.33
N ALA A 78 4.55 17.96 10.65
CA ALA A 78 3.19 18.55 10.64
C ALA A 78 2.50 18.50 9.26
N PHE A 79 3.27 18.42 8.18
CA PHE A 79 2.78 18.40 6.80
C PHE A 79 3.13 17.10 6.08
N LYS A 80 3.31 15.98 6.81
CA LYS A 80 3.74 14.71 6.20
C LYS A 80 2.82 14.18 5.10
N TYR A 81 1.53 14.53 5.14
CA TYR A 81 0.53 14.16 4.14
C TYR A 81 0.42 15.14 2.96
N PHE A 82 1.27 16.16 2.91
CA PHE A 82 1.31 17.15 1.84
C PHE A 82 2.35 16.69 0.82
N ILE A 83 2.00 15.66 0.06
CA ILE A 83 2.88 15.06 -0.95
C ILE A 83 3.40 16.11 -1.95
N SER A 84 4.67 15.97 -2.32
CA SER A 84 5.28 16.81 -3.35
C SER A 84 4.70 16.48 -4.74
N LYS A 85 4.79 17.44 -5.67
CA LYS A 85 4.36 17.23 -7.06
C LYS A 85 5.17 16.11 -7.73
N GLU A 86 6.46 16.01 -7.40
CA GLU A 86 7.35 14.98 -7.93
C GLU A 86 6.87 13.57 -7.58
N TYR A 87 6.51 13.31 -6.32
CA TYR A 87 6.01 11.99 -5.91
C TYR A 87 4.59 11.73 -6.41
N LEU A 88 3.75 12.77 -6.50
CA LEU A 88 2.43 12.65 -7.12
C LEU A 88 2.52 12.26 -8.61
N ASP A 89 3.53 12.76 -9.30
CA ASP A 89 3.76 12.50 -10.73
C ASP A 89 4.67 11.30 -11.02
N LEU A 90 5.16 10.63 -9.97
CA LEU A 90 6.09 9.52 -10.09
C LEU A 90 5.48 8.43 -10.99
N PRO A 91 6.18 7.99 -12.06
CA PRO A 91 5.62 6.99 -12.96
C PRO A 91 5.50 5.66 -12.23
N ASN A 92 4.34 5.03 -12.36
CA ASN A 92 4.12 3.71 -11.82
C ASN A 92 4.98 2.68 -12.57
N SER A 93 5.66 1.80 -11.84
CA SER A 93 6.60 0.83 -12.40
C SER A 93 5.95 -0.26 -13.27
N TYR A 94 4.64 -0.51 -13.12
CA TYR A 94 3.89 -1.55 -13.84
C TYR A 94 2.96 -1.03 -14.95
N ALA A 95 2.94 0.29 -15.20
CA ALA A 95 2.07 0.94 -16.18
C ALA A 95 2.86 1.89 -17.09
N GLY A 96 2.30 2.21 -18.26
CA GLY A 96 2.93 3.11 -19.23
C GLY A 96 3.96 2.46 -20.16
N ASP A 97 4.39 3.23 -21.16
CA ASP A 97 5.21 2.73 -22.26
C ASP A 97 6.63 2.36 -21.83
N GLN A 98 7.12 2.91 -20.72
CA GLN A 98 8.46 2.60 -20.21
C GLN A 98 8.46 1.43 -19.20
N SER A 99 7.29 0.95 -18.79
CA SER A 99 7.21 -0.19 -17.86
C SER A 99 7.59 -1.51 -18.55
N LYS A 100 8.26 -2.38 -17.79
CA LYS A 100 8.62 -3.75 -18.23
C LYS A 100 7.45 -4.74 -18.12
N LEU A 101 6.48 -4.50 -17.23
CA LEU A 101 5.36 -5.42 -16.96
C LEU A 101 4.10 -5.02 -17.73
N ARG A 102 3.75 -3.73 -17.75
CA ARG A 102 2.58 -3.15 -18.47
C ARG A 102 1.27 -3.90 -18.23
N ILE A 103 0.95 -4.17 -16.96
CA ILE A 103 -0.26 -4.93 -16.58
C ILE A 103 -1.52 -4.06 -16.57
N TRP A 104 -1.38 -2.76 -16.31
CA TRP A 104 -2.48 -1.81 -16.31
C TRP A 104 -2.60 -1.12 -17.66
N ARG A 105 -3.84 -1.01 -18.16
CA ARG A 105 -4.13 -0.37 -19.46
C ARG A 105 -4.19 1.16 -19.39
N GLY A 106 -4.27 1.73 -18.19
CA GLY A 106 -4.15 3.17 -18.02
C GLY A 106 -2.70 3.65 -18.09
N GLY A 107 -2.50 4.96 -17.94
CA GLY A 107 -1.16 5.54 -17.97
C GLY A 107 -0.34 5.27 -16.71
N GLU A 108 0.93 5.64 -16.74
CA GLU A 108 1.87 5.59 -15.60
C GLU A 108 1.61 6.64 -14.51
N LYS A 109 0.80 7.65 -14.81
CA LYS A 109 0.51 8.77 -13.92
C LYS A 109 -0.56 8.42 -12.90
N ALA A 110 -0.69 9.26 -11.88
CA ALA A 110 -1.75 9.15 -10.90
C ALA A 110 -3.13 9.06 -11.57
N HIS A 111 -4.05 8.31 -10.95
CA HIS A 111 -5.40 8.14 -11.44
C HIS A 111 -6.06 9.50 -11.68
N PRO A 112 -6.74 9.71 -12.82
CA PRO A 112 -7.43 10.96 -13.10
C PRO A 112 -8.42 11.35 -11.99
N GLU A 113 -9.13 10.37 -11.41
CA GLU A 113 -10.06 10.60 -10.32
C GLU A 113 -9.37 11.05 -9.03
N LEU A 114 -8.15 10.55 -8.78
CA LEU A 114 -7.33 11.03 -7.66
C LEU A 114 -6.91 12.49 -7.89
N LEU A 115 -6.47 12.83 -9.11
CA LEU A 115 -6.06 14.19 -9.45
C LEU A 115 -7.23 15.18 -9.36
N GLU A 116 -8.42 14.77 -9.82
CA GLU A 116 -9.65 15.56 -9.68
C GLU A 116 -10.00 15.78 -8.20
N PHE A 117 -9.98 14.72 -7.40
CA PHE A 117 -10.20 14.81 -5.96
C PHE A 117 -9.18 15.73 -5.28
N MET A 118 -7.89 15.62 -5.63
CA MET A 118 -6.85 16.48 -5.05
C MET A 118 -6.99 17.96 -5.46
N ALA A 119 -7.62 18.24 -6.60
CA ALA A 119 -7.84 19.60 -7.09
C ALA A 119 -9.09 20.26 -6.48
N LYS A 120 -10.14 19.47 -6.22
CA LYS A 120 -11.46 20.00 -5.83
C LYS A 120 -11.90 19.59 -4.42
N GLY A 121 -11.38 18.51 -3.86
CA GLY A 121 -11.98 17.80 -2.73
C GLY A 121 -13.35 17.20 -3.09
N GLU A 122 -14.02 16.64 -2.09
CA GLU A 122 -15.42 16.20 -2.18
C GLU A 122 -16.39 17.38 -2.25
N THR A 123 -16.02 18.51 -1.61
CA THR A 123 -16.91 19.66 -1.45
C THR A 123 -16.75 20.70 -2.58
N ARG A 124 -15.71 21.53 -2.48
CA ARG A 124 -15.39 22.62 -3.41
C ARG A 124 -13.89 22.87 -3.40
N ALA A 125 -13.37 23.38 -4.51
CA ALA A 125 -11.95 23.70 -4.63
C ALA A 125 -11.50 24.72 -3.56
N MET A 126 -10.49 24.34 -2.78
CA MET A 126 -9.87 25.16 -1.74
C MET A 126 -8.36 24.90 -1.70
N PRO A 127 -7.56 25.76 -1.04
CA PRO A 127 -6.16 25.45 -0.75
C PRO A 127 -6.02 24.12 0.01
N LYS A 128 -4.98 23.34 -0.30
CA LYS A 128 -4.69 22.03 0.34
C LYS A 128 -4.77 22.05 1.87
N LEU A 129 -4.29 23.12 2.50
CA LEU A 129 -4.34 23.27 3.94
C LEU A 129 -5.79 23.32 4.48
N LEU A 130 -6.70 24.01 3.79
CA LEU A 130 -8.10 24.08 4.22
C LEU A 130 -8.81 22.75 4.00
N HIS A 131 -8.56 22.07 2.88
CA HIS A 131 -9.02 20.69 2.67
C HIS A 131 -8.57 19.78 3.82
N HIS A 132 -7.30 19.89 4.21
CA HIS A 132 -6.74 19.09 5.29
C HIS A 132 -7.39 19.34 6.64
N LEU A 133 -7.55 20.62 7.02
CA LEU A 133 -8.15 21.02 8.30
C LEU A 133 -9.65 20.71 8.36
N TRP A 134 -10.33 20.70 7.22
CA TRP A 134 -11.76 20.37 7.11
C TRP A 134 -12.04 18.87 6.92
N HIS A 135 -11.00 18.03 6.98
CA HIS A 135 -11.10 16.59 6.74
C HIS A 135 -11.61 16.21 5.34
N ASP A 136 -11.51 17.13 4.37
CA ASP A 136 -11.82 16.90 2.96
C ASP A 136 -10.55 16.42 2.23
N ARG A 137 -10.10 15.21 2.58
CA ARG A 137 -8.78 14.66 2.21
C ARG A 137 -8.79 13.14 2.15
N VAL A 138 -7.74 12.59 1.53
CA VAL A 138 -7.45 11.17 1.64
C VAL A 138 -7.01 10.84 3.08
N ASN A 139 -7.57 9.77 3.63
CA ASN A 139 -7.32 9.32 5.00
C ASN A 139 -6.03 8.48 5.11
N MET A 140 -4.89 9.14 4.93
CA MET A 140 -3.56 8.54 5.02
C MET A 140 -3.25 7.82 6.34
N GLU A 141 -3.94 8.17 7.43
CA GLU A 141 -3.81 7.49 8.71
C GLU A 141 -4.08 5.99 8.59
N PHE A 142 -4.95 5.57 7.68
CA PHE A 142 -5.19 4.16 7.41
C PHE A 142 -3.93 3.46 6.89
N ALA A 143 -3.25 4.08 5.92
CA ALA A 143 -2.00 3.56 5.36
C ALA A 143 -0.89 3.45 6.43
N GLU A 144 -0.76 4.46 7.29
CA GLU A 144 0.18 4.41 8.41
C GLU A 144 -0.18 3.33 9.42
N ALA A 145 -1.46 3.14 9.73
CA ALA A 145 -1.91 2.09 10.63
C ALA A 145 -1.58 0.70 10.07
N CYS A 146 -1.76 0.48 8.77
CA CYS A 146 -1.33 -0.75 8.10
C CYS A 146 0.20 -0.96 8.21
N MET A 147 0.99 0.09 7.95
CA MET A 147 2.44 0.02 8.08
C MET A 147 2.88 -0.24 9.52
N GLN A 148 2.25 0.39 10.51
CA GLN A 148 2.54 0.14 11.93
C GLN A 148 2.17 -1.30 12.30
N ALA A 149 1.03 -1.81 11.83
CA ALA A 149 0.67 -3.19 12.05
C ALA A 149 1.74 -4.14 11.50
N MET A 150 2.28 -3.86 10.31
CA MET A 150 3.40 -4.61 9.73
C MET A 150 4.68 -4.54 10.57
N LEU A 151 5.05 -3.37 11.07
CA LEU A 151 6.22 -3.17 11.90
C LEU A 151 6.16 -4.02 13.18
N TRP A 152 5.00 -4.05 13.85
CA TRP A 152 4.82 -4.75 15.11
C TRP A 152 4.58 -6.26 14.95
N HIS A 153 3.99 -6.70 13.83
CA HIS A 153 3.74 -8.12 13.56
C HIS A 153 4.83 -8.71 12.69
N GLN A 154 6.00 -8.93 13.29
CA GLN A 154 7.12 -9.55 12.61
C GLN A 154 6.82 -11.02 12.24
N GLY A 155 7.48 -11.53 11.19
CA GLY A 155 7.31 -12.92 10.75
C GLY A 155 6.26 -13.14 9.65
N MET A 156 5.82 -12.08 8.96
CA MET A 156 4.90 -12.15 7.79
C MET A 156 5.52 -12.78 6.53
N GLY A 157 6.59 -13.57 6.67
CA GLY A 157 7.39 -14.09 5.57
C GLY A 157 8.51 -13.14 5.12
N GLY A 158 9.42 -13.68 4.31
CA GLY A 158 10.62 -12.96 3.85
C GLY A 158 11.71 -12.82 4.92
N ARG A 159 12.77 -12.08 4.60
CA ARG A 159 13.96 -11.86 5.44
C ARG A 159 14.22 -10.37 5.72
N PHE A 160 13.18 -9.56 5.67
CA PHE A 160 13.29 -8.11 5.82
C PHE A 160 13.80 -7.72 7.21
N ASN A 161 13.24 -8.30 8.28
CA ASN A 161 13.69 -8.02 9.64
C ASN A 161 15.11 -8.51 9.92
N ASP A 162 15.53 -9.65 9.34
CA ASP A 162 16.93 -10.11 9.41
C ASP A 162 17.88 -9.02 8.89
N TYR A 163 17.52 -8.39 7.77
CA TYR A 163 18.30 -7.31 7.19
C TYR A 163 18.28 -6.05 8.07
N LEU A 164 17.11 -5.65 8.59
CA LEU A 164 17.00 -4.50 9.51
C LEU A 164 17.77 -4.68 10.82
N ALA A 165 18.02 -5.93 11.24
CA ALA A 165 18.83 -6.26 12.40
C ALA A 165 20.34 -6.31 12.10
N SER A 166 20.73 -6.36 10.82
CA SER A 166 22.12 -6.54 10.38
C SER A 166 22.99 -5.31 10.64
N ASP A 167 24.29 -5.54 10.78
CA ASP A 167 25.25 -4.45 10.96
C ASP A 167 25.40 -3.60 9.70
N ALA A 168 25.17 -4.18 8.52
CA ALA A 168 25.14 -3.44 7.26
C ALA A 168 24.03 -2.38 7.25
N TYR A 169 22.83 -2.74 7.70
CA TYR A 169 21.73 -1.80 7.82
C TYR A 169 22.02 -0.71 8.85
N LYS A 170 22.53 -1.07 10.03
CA LYS A 170 22.88 -0.11 11.09
C LYS A 170 23.93 0.91 10.61
N ALA A 171 24.94 0.47 9.86
CA ALA A 171 25.97 1.36 9.31
C ALA A 171 25.41 2.34 8.26
N ASN A 172 24.51 1.88 7.41
CA ASN A 172 23.84 2.72 6.42
C ASN A 172 22.88 3.72 7.10
N ALA A 173 22.13 3.26 8.10
CA ALA A 173 21.24 4.11 8.89
C ALA A 173 22.03 5.19 9.64
N ASP A 174 23.15 4.86 10.27
CA ASP A 174 24.05 5.83 10.92
C ASP A 174 24.52 6.90 9.94
N SER A 175 24.93 6.50 8.74
CA SER A 175 25.35 7.42 7.67
C SER A 175 24.21 8.36 7.26
N ALA A 176 23.00 7.83 7.07
CA ALA A 176 21.82 8.60 6.70
C ALA A 176 21.39 9.59 7.81
N ILE A 177 21.35 9.14 9.07
CA ILE A 177 21.01 9.96 10.23
C ILE A 177 21.97 11.14 10.35
N LYS A 178 23.28 10.88 10.29
CA LYS A 178 24.33 11.92 10.38
C LYS A 178 24.25 12.90 9.21
N ALA A 179 23.99 12.42 8.00
CA ALA A 179 23.82 13.27 6.83
C ALA A 179 22.60 14.18 6.97
N TYR A 180 21.45 13.63 7.37
CA TYR A 180 20.21 14.38 7.53
C TYR A 180 20.31 15.44 8.63
N PHE A 181 20.88 15.09 9.79
CA PHE A 181 21.04 16.01 10.91
C PHE A 181 22.35 16.82 10.87
N ARG A 182 23.11 16.84 9.77
CA ARG A 182 24.41 17.52 9.69
C ARG A 182 24.38 18.99 10.13
N GLY A 183 23.27 19.70 9.87
CA GLY A 183 23.05 21.09 10.26
C GLY A 183 22.31 21.28 11.59
N ASN A 184 21.96 20.20 12.30
CA ASN A 184 21.13 20.22 13.51
C ASN A 184 21.88 19.56 14.69
N PRO A 185 22.72 20.33 15.43
CA PRO A 185 23.53 19.79 16.51
C PRO A 185 22.71 19.24 17.68
N LEU A 186 21.50 19.77 17.91
CA LEU A 186 20.58 19.25 18.92
C LEU A 186 20.19 17.80 18.61
N MET A 187 19.77 17.54 17.37
CA MET A 187 19.36 16.20 16.95
C MET A 187 20.54 15.23 16.86
N LEU A 188 21.73 15.70 16.47
CA LEU A 188 22.96 14.89 16.54
C LEU A 188 23.31 14.53 17.99
N GLY A 189 23.13 15.46 18.92
CA GLY A 189 23.31 15.22 20.35
C GLY A 189 22.33 14.18 20.89
N LEU A 190 21.04 14.31 20.51
CA LEU A 190 20.00 13.33 20.86
C LEU A 190 20.33 11.95 20.30
N TYR A 191 20.75 11.86 19.04
CA TYR A 191 21.15 10.61 18.41
C TYR A 191 22.35 9.97 19.12
N LYS A 192 23.35 10.77 19.52
CA LYS A 192 24.50 10.27 20.27
C LYS A 192 24.13 9.69 21.64
N LEU A 193 23.14 10.29 22.32
CA LEU A 193 22.69 9.85 23.64
C LEU A 193 21.73 8.65 23.56
N PHE A 194 20.87 8.62 22.54
CA PHE A 194 19.82 7.61 22.36
C PHE A 194 19.84 7.04 20.94
N PRO A 195 20.92 6.32 20.55
CA PRO A 195 21.09 5.87 19.17
C PRO A 195 20.01 4.89 18.73
N ASP A 196 19.60 3.98 19.62
CA ASP A 196 18.58 2.96 19.31
C ASP A 196 17.22 3.59 19.06
N MET A 197 16.86 4.65 19.79
CA MET A 197 15.58 5.36 19.60
C MET A 197 15.45 5.91 18.17
N VAL A 198 16.51 6.55 17.66
CA VAL A 198 16.51 7.09 16.30
C VAL A 198 16.59 5.97 15.28
N LEU A 199 17.36 4.91 15.56
CA LEU A 199 17.45 3.74 14.69
C LEU A 199 16.08 3.06 14.51
N GLU A 200 15.28 2.93 15.57
CA GLU A 200 13.91 2.41 15.49
C GLU A 200 13.00 3.28 14.60
N GLN A 201 13.18 4.61 14.62
CA GLN A 201 12.47 5.49 13.67
C GLN A 201 12.88 5.23 12.22
N VAL A 202 14.17 4.96 11.95
CA VAL A 202 14.63 4.61 10.60
C VAL A 202 14.07 3.24 10.15
N LYS A 203 13.97 2.27 11.06
CA LYS A 203 13.30 0.99 10.78
C LYS A 203 11.83 1.20 10.44
N GLN A 204 11.13 2.03 11.20
CA GLN A 204 9.75 2.39 10.90
C GLN A 204 9.64 3.02 9.49
N LEU A 205 10.50 3.97 9.14
CA LEU A 205 10.55 4.57 7.78
C LEU A 205 10.85 3.54 6.68
N SER A 206 11.62 2.49 7.00
CA SER A 206 11.83 1.37 6.07
C SER A 206 10.56 0.55 5.85
N TYR A 207 9.69 0.45 6.87
CA TYR A 207 8.36 -0.15 6.72
C TYR A 207 7.39 0.73 5.94
N TYR A 208 7.48 2.06 6.04
CA TYR A 208 6.76 2.98 5.14
C TYR A 208 7.11 2.69 3.68
N SER A 209 8.41 2.63 3.37
CA SER A 209 8.87 2.30 2.02
C SER A 209 8.42 0.90 1.59
N ASN A 210 8.53 -0.11 2.46
CA ASN A 210 8.11 -1.48 2.14
C ASN A 210 6.61 -1.58 1.78
N LEU A 211 5.72 -0.98 2.59
CA LEU A 211 4.29 -0.96 2.26
C LEU A 211 4.00 -0.12 1.02
N GLY A 212 4.69 1.02 0.85
CA GLY A 212 4.56 1.86 -0.34
C GLY A 212 5.10 1.23 -1.63
N LEU A 213 6.00 0.24 -1.55
CA LEU A 213 6.43 -0.55 -2.70
C LEU A 213 5.53 -1.76 -2.98
N PHE A 214 4.79 -2.21 -1.96
CA PHE A 214 3.82 -3.29 -2.10
C PHE A 214 2.54 -2.84 -2.80
N TRP A 215 2.07 -1.62 -2.50
CA TRP A 215 0.94 -0.97 -3.17
C TRP A 215 1.36 -0.30 -4.49
#